data_AF-A0A5C5G790-F1
#
_entry.id   AF-A0A5C5G790-F1
#
_cell.length_a   1.000
_cell.length_b   1.000
_cell.length_c   1.000
_cell.angle_alpha   90.00
_cell.angle_beta   90.00
_cell.angle_gamma   90.00
#
_symmetry.space_group_name_H-M   'P 1'
#
loop_
_entity.id
_entity.type
_entity.pdbx_description
1 polymer ?
#
loop_
_entity_poly.entity_id
_entity_poly.type
_entity_poly.pdbx_seq_one_letter_code
_entity_poly.pdbx_strand_id
1 'polypeptide(L)'
;MAVDLSVPLDQLIASKLGSLSLRDDEETVTFVQGLVEEDSFEPEDRKSAILGLLEAEEDETTAQAVDALLEETTAYQDAAAEKRRAEEEAASPPPPEEEPPVKKLTPEQEARRKAELLKQYGYLEDETEAERQARIEAEQAQVPAKAFVDPRALSKKQRKKALDGVDLLALPNLNKHHVQEAERKRRAESSNAAQAKREKDLADRRKQKEDAAKKLEDKRKKAQKVERKG
;
A
#
# COMPACT_ATOMS: atom_id res chain seq x y z
N MET A 1 0.68 36.39 4.38
CA MET A 1 -0.35 36.93 5.30
C MET A 1 -0.98 35.74 6.00
N ALA A 2 -1.38 35.84 7.26
CA ALA A 2 -2.09 34.73 7.91
C ALA A 2 -3.44 34.55 7.19
N VAL A 3 -3.65 33.39 6.58
CA VAL A 3 -4.90 33.09 5.89
C VAL A 3 -5.98 32.84 6.94
N ASP A 4 -7.06 33.62 6.89
CA ASP A 4 -8.15 33.50 7.83
C ASP A 4 -9.06 32.32 7.44
N LEU A 5 -8.81 31.18 8.05
CA LEU A 5 -9.56 29.93 7.85
C LEU A 5 -10.97 29.94 8.49
N SER A 6 -11.41 31.07 9.05
CA SER A 6 -12.77 31.20 9.58
C SER A 6 -13.82 31.51 8.50
N VAL A 7 -13.38 32.02 7.34
CA VAL A 7 -14.25 32.32 6.19
C VAL A 7 -14.27 31.10 5.27
N PRO A 8 -15.45 30.58 4.89
CA PRO A 8 -15.52 29.45 3.97
C PRO A 8 -14.93 29.83 2.60
N LEU A 9 -14.30 28.85 1.93
CA LEU A 9 -13.60 29.03 0.67
C LEU A 9 -14.48 29.72 -0.39
N ASP A 10 -15.76 29.37 -0.44
CA ASP A 10 -16.75 29.89 -1.38
C ASP A 10 -16.95 31.41 -1.21
N GLN A 11 -17.00 31.89 0.05
CA GLN A 11 -17.14 33.31 0.34
C GLN A 11 -15.86 34.08 0.03
N LEU A 12 -14.70 33.45 0.23
CA LEU A 12 -13.42 34.03 -0.15
C LEU A 12 -13.34 34.20 -1.68
N ILE A 13 -13.66 33.15 -2.44
CA ILE A 13 -13.69 33.19 -3.91
C ILE A 13 -14.69 34.25 -4.40
N ALA A 14 -15.92 34.24 -3.88
CA ALA A 14 -16.94 35.23 -4.25
C ALA A 14 -16.51 36.67 -3.94
N SER A 15 -15.93 36.91 -2.76
CA SER A 15 -15.44 38.24 -2.38
C SER A 15 -14.33 38.74 -3.31
N LYS A 16 -13.47 37.82 -3.79
CA LYS A 16 -12.35 38.14 -4.66
C LYS A 16 -12.82 38.38 -6.09
N LEU A 17 -13.66 37.51 -6.64
CA LEU A 17 -14.28 37.72 -7.95
C LEU A 17 -15.08 39.04 -7.99
N GLY A 18 -15.89 39.30 -6.95
CA GLY A 18 -16.62 40.56 -6.81
C GLY A 18 -15.71 41.79 -6.68
N SER A 19 -14.59 41.68 -5.95
CA SER A 19 -13.60 42.78 -5.85
C SER A 19 -12.92 43.09 -7.19
N LEU A 20 -12.86 42.09 -8.08
CA LEU A 20 -12.25 42.18 -9.41
C LEU A 20 -13.26 42.55 -10.50
N SER A 21 -14.53 42.79 -10.13
CA SER A 21 -15.64 43.02 -11.07
C SER A 21 -15.82 41.88 -12.09
N LEU A 22 -15.38 40.67 -11.72
CA LEU A 22 -15.54 39.46 -12.51
C LEU A 22 -16.87 38.80 -12.15
N ARG A 23 -17.34 37.91 -13.04
CA ARG A 23 -18.58 37.16 -12.84
C ARG A 23 -18.48 36.31 -11.56
N ASP A 24 -19.33 36.61 -10.59
CA ASP A 24 -19.36 36.03 -9.23
C ASP A 24 -20.58 35.14 -8.99
N ASP A 25 -21.16 34.58 -10.06
CA ASP A 25 -22.29 33.65 -9.96
C ASP A 25 -21.93 32.42 -9.11
N GLU A 26 -22.92 31.86 -8.40
CA GLU A 26 -22.74 30.65 -7.57
C GLU A 26 -22.14 29.47 -8.39
N GLU A 27 -22.49 29.36 -9.67
CA GLU A 27 -21.92 28.37 -10.59
C GLU A 27 -20.42 28.58 -10.84
N THR A 28 -19.98 29.84 -10.92
CA THR A 28 -18.57 30.18 -11.14
C THR A 28 -17.76 29.93 -9.87
N VAL A 29 -18.29 30.32 -8.72
CA VAL A 29 -17.66 30.10 -7.41
C VAL A 29 -17.48 28.60 -7.13
N THR A 30 -18.52 27.80 -7.36
CA THR A 30 -18.48 26.34 -7.13
C THR A 30 -17.55 25.61 -8.11
N PHE A 31 -17.47 26.07 -9.37
CA PHE A 31 -16.51 25.54 -10.33
C PHE A 31 -15.07 25.84 -9.92
N VAL A 32 -14.77 27.08 -9.52
CA VAL A 32 -13.42 27.47 -9.05
C VAL A 32 -13.06 26.69 -7.79
N GLN A 33 -13.98 26.52 -6.84
CA GLN A 33 -13.77 25.70 -5.66
C GLN A 33 -13.39 24.26 -6.03
N GLY A 34 -14.16 23.61 -6.92
CA GLY A 34 -13.87 22.25 -7.36
C GLY A 34 -12.49 22.14 -8.03
N LEU A 35 -12.12 23.14 -8.81
CA LEU A 35 -10.81 23.19 -9.48
C LEU A 35 -9.63 23.34 -8.51
N VAL A 36 -9.82 24.06 -7.39
CA VAL A 36 -8.80 24.21 -6.36
C VAL A 36 -8.71 22.94 -5.51
N GLU A 37 -9.84 22.32 -5.14
CA GLU A 37 -9.91 21.05 -4.38
C GLU A 37 -9.38 19.84 -5.17
N GLU A 38 -9.53 19.84 -6.49
CA GLU A 38 -8.98 18.80 -7.36
C GLU A 38 -7.50 19.09 -7.69
N ASP A 39 -6.58 18.47 -6.96
CA ASP A 39 -5.11 18.46 -7.20
C ASP A 39 -4.67 17.86 -8.56
N SER A 40 -5.61 17.59 -9.46
CA SER A 40 -5.35 16.95 -10.76
C SER A 40 -4.88 17.93 -11.84
N PHE A 41 -5.01 19.24 -11.62
CA PHE A 41 -4.69 20.27 -12.61
C PHE A 41 -3.45 21.07 -12.23
N GLU A 42 -2.59 21.32 -13.22
CA GLU A 42 -1.47 22.26 -13.08
C GLU A 42 -2.00 23.71 -12.92
N PRO A 43 -1.28 24.60 -12.22
CA PRO A 43 -1.76 25.97 -11.98
C PRO A 43 -2.04 26.74 -13.28
N GLU A 44 -1.29 26.47 -14.35
CA GLU A 44 -1.50 27.07 -15.68
C GLU A 44 -2.80 26.59 -16.34
N ASP A 45 -3.13 25.31 -16.19
CA ASP A 45 -4.39 24.75 -16.68
C ASP A 45 -5.58 25.29 -15.87
N ARG A 46 -5.40 25.45 -14.55
CA ARG A 46 -6.42 26.04 -13.68
C ARG A 46 -6.74 27.46 -14.10
N LYS A 47 -5.71 28.27 -14.33
CA LYS A 47 -5.84 29.64 -14.82
C LYS A 47 -6.59 29.68 -16.15
N SER A 48 -6.20 28.82 -17.09
CA SER A 48 -6.82 28.76 -18.42
C SER A 48 -8.30 28.36 -18.35
N ALA A 49 -8.64 27.43 -17.47
CA ALA A 49 -10.03 27.01 -17.25
C ALA A 49 -10.89 28.13 -16.63
N ILE A 50 -10.36 28.84 -15.63
CA ILE A 50 -11.07 29.97 -14.99
C ILE A 50 -11.26 31.12 -15.98
N LEU A 51 -10.22 31.45 -16.75
CA LEU A 51 -10.28 32.53 -17.73
C LEU A 51 -11.26 32.18 -18.87
N GLY A 52 -11.27 30.93 -19.32
CA GLY A 52 -12.25 30.43 -20.29
C GLY A 52 -13.69 30.47 -19.76
N LEU A 53 -13.92 30.15 -18.48
CA LEU A 53 -15.24 30.20 -17.86
C LEU A 53 -15.76 31.63 -17.69
N LEU A 54 -14.87 32.57 -17.38
CA LEU A 54 -15.23 33.97 -17.20
C LEU A 54 -15.56 34.67 -18.52
N GLU A 55 -15.38 33.99 -19.66
CA GLU A 55 -15.46 34.59 -21.02
C GLU A 55 -14.71 35.92 -21.10
N ALA A 56 -13.70 36.10 -20.24
CA ALA A 56 -12.98 37.34 -20.11
C ALA A 56 -11.98 37.44 -21.26
N GLU A 57 -11.87 38.63 -21.85
CA GLU A 57 -10.73 38.91 -22.73
C GLU A 57 -9.44 38.67 -21.93
N GLU A 58 -8.43 38.09 -22.58
CA GLU A 58 -7.09 37.84 -22.02
C GLU A 58 -6.34 39.16 -21.79
N ASP A 59 -6.93 40.05 -21.01
CA ASP A 59 -6.30 41.26 -20.53
C ASP A 59 -5.27 40.87 -19.46
N GLU A 60 -4.09 41.50 -19.50
CA GLU A 60 -3.03 41.23 -18.52
C GLU A 60 -3.50 41.43 -17.07
N THR A 61 -4.50 42.29 -16.86
CA THR A 61 -5.09 42.58 -15.55
C THR A 61 -5.98 41.45 -15.03
N THR A 62 -6.79 40.83 -15.89
CA THR A 62 -7.67 39.71 -15.51
C THR A 62 -6.84 38.45 -15.28
N ALA A 63 -5.82 38.23 -16.12
CA ALA A 63 -4.88 37.13 -15.95
C ALA A 63 -4.11 37.21 -14.61
N GLN A 64 -3.58 38.39 -14.25
CA GLN A 64 -2.90 38.60 -12.96
C GLN A 64 -3.86 38.47 -11.77
N ALA A 65 -5.11 38.87 -11.93
CA ALA A 65 -6.12 38.77 -10.90
C ALA A 65 -6.54 37.32 -10.61
N VAL A 66 -6.65 36.49 -11.65
CA VAL A 66 -6.90 35.05 -11.52
C VAL A 66 -5.69 34.36 -10.89
N ASP A 67 -4.47 34.74 -11.25
CA ASP A 67 -3.25 34.22 -10.60
C ASP A 67 -3.25 34.52 -9.10
N ALA A 68 -3.53 35.77 -8.71
CA ALA A 68 -3.63 36.17 -7.30
C ALA A 68 -4.73 35.41 -6.54
N LEU A 69 -5.87 35.15 -7.19
CA LEU A 69 -6.94 34.34 -6.62
C LEU A 69 -6.50 32.88 -6.39
N LEU A 70 -5.78 32.30 -7.35
CA LEU A 70 -5.26 30.93 -7.24
C LEU A 70 -4.19 30.83 -6.14
N GLU A 71 -3.29 31.79 -6.03
CA GLU A 71 -2.30 31.85 -4.94
C GLU A 71 -2.96 31.94 -3.55
N GLU A 72 -4.02 32.74 -3.40
CA GLU A 72 -4.72 32.87 -2.12
C GLU A 72 -5.55 31.62 -1.77
N THR A 73 -6.22 31.01 -2.74
CA THR A 73 -7.04 29.80 -2.54
C THR A 73 -6.18 28.56 -2.28
N THR A 74 -5.03 28.42 -2.94
CA THR A 74 -4.04 27.36 -2.64
C THR A 74 -3.43 27.54 -1.26
N ALA A 75 -3.03 28.76 -0.89
CA ALA A 75 -2.54 29.05 0.46
C ALA A 75 -3.60 28.77 1.54
N TYR A 76 -4.88 28.98 1.24
CA TYR A 76 -5.99 28.62 2.13
C TYR A 76 -6.09 27.10 2.32
N GLN A 77 -5.99 26.32 1.24
CA GLN A 77 -6.02 24.86 1.34
C GLN A 77 -4.79 24.29 2.06
N ASP A 78 -3.60 24.81 1.80
CA ASP A 78 -2.37 24.42 2.50
C ASP A 78 -2.48 24.73 4.00
N ALA A 79 -2.94 25.93 4.36
CA ALA A 79 -3.14 26.28 5.77
C ALA A 79 -4.21 25.41 6.44
N ALA A 80 -5.28 25.03 5.71
CA ALA A 80 -6.29 24.11 6.21
C ALA A 80 -5.72 22.68 6.41
N ALA A 81 -4.89 22.22 5.48
CA ALA A 81 -4.21 20.93 5.58
C ALA A 81 -3.18 20.90 6.71
N GLU A 82 -2.44 22.00 6.91
CA GLU A 82 -1.51 22.17 8.03
C GLU A 82 -2.23 22.18 9.37
N LYS A 83 -3.38 22.87 9.49
CA LYS A 83 -4.19 22.79 10.71
C LYS A 83 -4.70 21.38 10.98
N ARG A 84 -5.17 20.66 9.96
CA ARG A 84 -5.57 19.26 10.11
C ARG A 84 -4.41 18.36 10.53
N ARG A 85 -3.21 18.56 9.98
CA ARG A 85 -2.00 17.83 10.41
C ARG A 85 -1.59 18.19 11.83
N ALA A 86 -1.65 19.46 12.22
CA ALA A 86 -1.34 19.91 13.58
C ALA A 86 -2.37 19.39 14.60
N GLU A 87 -3.65 19.32 14.24
CA GLU A 87 -4.70 18.71 15.05
C GLU A 87 -4.53 17.19 15.15
N GLU A 88 -4.12 16.50 14.08
CA GLU A 88 -3.79 15.06 14.10
C GLU A 88 -2.52 14.78 14.92
N GLU A 89 -1.50 15.63 14.82
CA GLU A 89 -0.28 15.56 15.63
C GLU A 89 -0.56 15.86 17.11
N ALA A 90 -1.49 16.78 17.41
CA ALA A 90 -1.97 17.06 18.76
C ALA A 90 -2.93 15.99 19.32
N ALA A 91 -3.66 15.28 18.45
CA ALA A 91 -4.49 14.14 18.79
C ALA A 91 -3.69 12.83 18.91
N SER A 92 -2.48 12.80 18.36
CA SER A 92 -1.51 11.74 18.60
C SER A 92 -1.04 11.82 20.06
N PRO A 93 -1.08 10.71 20.83
CA PRO A 93 -0.66 10.74 22.22
C PRO A 93 0.80 11.20 22.31
N PRO A 94 1.16 12.01 23.32
CA PRO A 94 2.50 12.57 23.41
C PRO A 94 3.56 11.44 23.40
N PRO A 95 4.73 11.67 22.77
CA PRO A 95 5.83 10.72 22.84
C PRO A 95 6.12 10.46 24.33
N PRO A 96 6.30 9.19 24.74
CA PRO A 96 6.54 8.87 26.14
C PRO A 96 7.77 9.64 26.60
N GLU A 97 7.58 10.47 27.63
CA GLU A 97 8.65 11.20 28.31
C GLU A 97 9.80 10.24 28.62
N GLU A 98 11.02 10.65 28.26
CA GLU A 98 12.24 9.92 28.59
C GLU A 98 12.37 9.80 30.11
N GLU A 99 11.93 8.67 30.67
CA GLU A 99 12.18 8.37 32.07
C GLU A 99 13.69 8.25 32.33
N PRO A 100 14.20 8.82 33.44
CA PRO A 100 15.63 8.87 33.75
C PRO A 100 16.22 7.45 33.94
N PRO A 101 17.54 7.27 33.80
CA PRO A 101 18.17 5.97 33.65
C PRO A 101 17.85 5.03 34.83
N VAL A 102 16.96 4.08 34.60
CA VAL A 102 16.51 3.12 35.61
C VAL A 102 17.67 2.17 35.93
N LYS A 103 18.10 2.19 37.20
CA LYS A 103 18.97 1.19 37.83
C LYS A 103 18.53 -0.21 37.37
N LYS A 104 19.47 -0.99 36.84
CA LYS A 104 19.28 -2.36 36.31
C LYS A 104 18.16 -3.11 37.04
N LEU A 105 17.05 -3.29 36.33
CA LEU A 105 15.84 -3.95 36.81
C LEU A 105 16.19 -5.38 37.26
N THR A 106 15.60 -5.83 38.36
CA THR A 106 15.81 -7.20 38.83
C THR A 106 15.20 -8.21 37.85
N PRO A 107 15.71 -9.44 37.72
CA PRO A 107 15.26 -10.40 36.70
C PRO A 107 13.77 -10.75 36.82
N GLU A 108 13.18 -10.63 38.01
CA GLU A 108 11.74 -10.83 38.22
C GLU A 108 10.88 -9.71 37.62
N GLN A 109 11.37 -8.47 37.65
CA GLN A 109 10.67 -7.32 37.07
C GLN A 109 10.77 -7.33 35.54
N GLU A 110 11.89 -7.79 34.99
CA GLU A 110 12.00 -8.01 33.54
C GLU A 110 11.09 -9.15 33.06
N ALA A 111 10.92 -10.21 33.85
CA ALA A 111 9.99 -11.29 33.53
C ALA A 111 8.53 -10.80 33.51
N ARG A 112 8.15 -9.92 34.46
CA ARG A 112 6.82 -9.30 34.46
C ARG A 112 6.63 -8.36 33.29
N ARG A 113 7.62 -7.51 32.99
CA ARG A 113 7.57 -6.61 31.83
C ARG A 113 7.53 -7.38 30.51
N LYS A 114 8.29 -8.47 30.40
CA LYS A 114 8.23 -9.39 29.26
C LYS A 114 6.86 -10.07 29.16
N ALA A 115 6.30 -10.56 30.26
CA ALA A 115 4.98 -11.18 30.26
C ALA A 115 3.86 -10.18 29.94
N GLU A 116 4.00 -8.93 30.37
CA GLU A 116 3.05 -7.85 30.09
C GLU A 116 3.17 -7.37 28.65
N LEU A 117 4.38 -7.26 28.11
CA LEU A 117 4.63 -7.04 26.68
C LEU A 117 4.12 -8.21 25.83
N LEU A 118 4.25 -9.45 26.29
CA LEU A 118 3.67 -10.62 25.62
C LEU A 118 2.14 -10.64 25.70
N LYS A 119 1.54 -10.03 26.72
CA LYS A 119 0.07 -9.83 26.76
C LYS A 119 -0.37 -8.67 25.89
N GLN A 120 0.40 -7.58 25.83
CA GLN A 120 0.08 -6.39 25.05
C GLN A 120 0.33 -6.60 23.55
N TYR A 121 1.35 -7.37 23.17
CA TYR A 121 1.81 -7.55 21.80
C TYR A 121 1.88 -9.01 21.33
N GLY A 122 1.78 -9.98 22.24
CA GLY A 122 1.82 -11.42 21.90
C GLY A 122 0.48 -12.01 21.46
N TYR A 123 -0.52 -11.18 21.13
CA TYR A 123 -1.68 -11.60 20.35
C TYR A 123 -1.35 -11.83 18.84
N LEU A 124 -0.08 -12.08 18.50
CA LEU A 124 0.37 -12.30 17.12
C LEU A 124 1.21 -13.58 16.90
N GLU A 125 1.44 -14.39 17.93
CA GLU A 125 2.06 -15.71 17.81
C GLU A 125 1.17 -16.71 18.56
N ASP A 126 -0.02 -17.00 18.05
CA ASP A 126 -0.36 -18.34 17.58
C ASP A 126 -1.60 -18.31 16.65
N GLU A 127 -1.72 -17.34 15.74
CA GLU A 127 -2.40 -17.67 14.47
C GLU A 127 -1.47 -18.66 13.76
N THR A 128 -1.66 -19.94 14.01
CA THR A 128 -0.96 -20.97 13.23
C THR A 128 -1.12 -20.66 11.75
N GLU A 129 -0.12 -20.96 10.92
CA GLU A 129 -0.23 -20.74 9.47
C GLU A 129 -1.51 -21.36 8.89
N ALA A 130 -2.03 -22.41 9.54
CA ALA A 130 -3.32 -23.04 9.29
C ALA A 130 -4.54 -22.15 9.59
N GLU A 131 -4.53 -21.35 10.67
CA GLU A 131 -5.62 -20.41 10.99
C GLU A 131 -5.58 -19.16 10.11
N ARG A 132 -4.39 -18.67 9.74
CA ARG A 132 -4.25 -17.65 8.70
C ARG A 132 -4.75 -18.15 7.35
N GLN A 133 -4.39 -19.37 6.98
CA GLN A 133 -4.89 -20.01 5.76
C GLN A 133 -6.41 -20.21 5.83
N ALA A 134 -6.95 -20.67 6.96
CA ALA A 134 -8.39 -20.85 7.15
C ALA A 134 -9.16 -19.53 7.09
N ARG A 135 -8.58 -18.43 7.57
CA ARG A 135 -9.19 -17.09 7.47
C ARG A 135 -9.16 -16.55 6.05
N ILE A 136 -8.04 -16.73 5.33
CA ILE A 136 -7.92 -16.39 3.90
C ILE A 136 -8.86 -17.26 3.05
N GLU A 137 -9.01 -18.54 3.40
CA GLU A 137 -9.88 -19.49 2.71
C GLU A 137 -11.37 -19.23 3.02
N ALA A 138 -11.70 -18.82 4.25
CA ALA A 138 -13.04 -18.36 4.62
C ALA A 138 -13.41 -17.03 3.95
N GLU A 139 -12.46 -16.11 3.82
CA GLU A 139 -12.64 -14.84 3.10
C GLU A 139 -12.77 -15.09 1.58
N GLN A 140 -12.00 -16.03 1.02
CA GLN A 140 -12.16 -16.49 -0.37
C GLN A 140 -13.46 -17.28 -0.60
N ALA A 141 -13.98 -17.98 0.40
CA ALA A 141 -15.24 -18.72 0.32
C ALA A 141 -16.47 -17.80 0.45
N GLN A 142 -16.33 -16.65 1.13
CA GLN A 142 -17.36 -15.61 1.20
C GLN A 142 -17.40 -14.74 -0.07
N VAL A 143 -16.29 -14.60 -0.80
CA VAL A 143 -16.32 -14.08 -2.17
C VAL A 143 -17.01 -15.13 -3.03
N PRO A 144 -18.20 -14.86 -3.60
CA PRO A 144 -18.94 -15.87 -4.36
C PRO A 144 -18.03 -16.41 -5.48
N ALA A 145 -17.84 -17.73 -5.50
CA ALA A 145 -17.04 -18.48 -6.46
C ALA A 145 -17.62 -18.46 -7.90
N LYS A 146 -18.27 -17.36 -8.31
CA LYS A 146 -18.15 -16.91 -9.68
C LYS A 146 -16.68 -16.59 -9.84
N ALA A 147 -15.92 -17.59 -10.29
CA ALA A 147 -14.52 -17.47 -10.64
C ALA A 147 -14.28 -16.06 -11.16
N PHE A 148 -13.35 -15.34 -10.55
CA PHE A 148 -12.90 -14.04 -11.01
C PHE A 148 -12.33 -14.24 -12.41
N VAL A 149 -13.22 -14.26 -13.41
CA VAL A 149 -12.86 -14.58 -14.77
C VAL A 149 -12.32 -13.29 -15.34
N ASP A 150 -11.02 -13.30 -15.63
CA ASP A 150 -10.37 -12.20 -16.31
C ASP A 150 -11.20 -11.83 -17.56
N PRO A 151 -11.73 -10.59 -17.65
CA PRO A 151 -12.57 -10.19 -18.76
C PRO A 151 -11.85 -10.32 -20.11
N ARG A 152 -10.50 -10.37 -20.14
CA ARG A 152 -9.72 -10.62 -21.36
C ARG A 152 -9.85 -12.06 -21.87
N ALA A 153 -10.14 -13.03 -21.00
CA ALA A 153 -10.38 -14.42 -21.38
C ALA A 153 -11.80 -14.68 -21.91
N LEU A 154 -12.72 -13.72 -21.76
CA LEU A 154 -14.13 -13.84 -22.18
C LEU A 154 -14.39 -13.25 -23.57
N SER A 155 -15.33 -13.86 -24.30
CA SER A 155 -15.83 -13.31 -25.56
C SER A 155 -16.54 -11.96 -25.34
N LYS A 156 -16.58 -11.08 -26.36
CA LYS A 156 -17.19 -9.74 -26.25
C LYS A 156 -18.64 -9.77 -25.70
N LYS A 157 -19.43 -10.78 -26.09
CA LYS A 157 -20.81 -10.96 -25.62
C LYS A 157 -20.89 -11.37 -24.15
N GLN A 158 -19.95 -12.21 -23.70
CA GLN A 158 -19.88 -12.64 -22.30
C GLN A 158 -19.36 -11.54 -21.38
N ARG A 159 -18.41 -10.72 -21.84
CA ARG A 159 -17.96 -9.53 -21.12
C ARG A 159 -19.12 -8.57 -20.85
N LYS A 160 -19.89 -8.22 -21.89
CA LYS A 160 -21.03 -7.30 -21.74
C LYS A 160 -22.05 -7.83 -20.72
N LYS A 161 -22.37 -9.12 -20.77
CA LYS A 161 -23.29 -9.76 -19.82
C LYS A 161 -22.73 -9.88 -18.40
N ALA A 162 -21.41 -9.98 -18.25
CA ALA A 162 -20.73 -10.03 -16.96
C ALA A 162 -20.55 -8.63 -16.33
N LEU A 163 -20.58 -7.57 -17.14
CA LEU A 163 -20.54 -6.18 -16.69
C LEU A 163 -21.92 -5.57 -16.45
N ASP A 164 -22.98 -6.09 -17.09
CA ASP A 164 -24.36 -5.62 -16.88
C ASP A 164 -24.79 -5.84 -15.43
N GLY A 165 -25.10 -4.75 -14.72
CA GLY A 165 -25.56 -4.76 -13.33
C GLY A 165 -24.46 -5.00 -12.29
N VAL A 166 -23.18 -4.94 -12.68
CA VAL A 166 -22.04 -5.04 -11.76
C VAL A 166 -21.52 -3.65 -11.45
N ASP A 167 -21.47 -3.31 -10.17
CA ASP A 167 -20.87 -2.08 -9.68
C ASP A 167 -19.37 -2.09 -9.94
N LEU A 168 -18.92 -1.24 -10.86
CA LEU A 168 -17.54 -1.13 -11.32
C LEU A 168 -16.58 -0.66 -10.23
N LEU A 169 -17.07 0.08 -9.23
CA LEU A 169 -16.27 0.61 -8.13
C LEU A 169 -16.09 -0.43 -7.01
N ALA A 170 -17.05 -1.35 -6.87
CA ALA A 170 -16.93 -2.49 -5.96
C ALA A 170 -16.10 -3.65 -6.54
N LEU A 171 -15.68 -3.56 -7.81
CA LEU A 171 -14.85 -4.59 -8.43
C LEU A 171 -13.44 -4.60 -7.81
N PRO A 172 -12.90 -5.78 -7.48
CA PRO A 172 -11.52 -5.90 -7.04
C PRO A 172 -10.56 -5.36 -8.09
N ASN A 173 -9.56 -4.59 -7.67
CA ASN A 173 -8.53 -4.08 -8.56
C ASN A 173 -7.71 -5.25 -9.17
N LEU A 174 -7.98 -5.54 -10.45
CA LEU A 174 -7.32 -6.57 -11.24
C LEU A 174 -5.79 -6.41 -11.25
N ASN A 175 -5.27 -5.17 -11.28
CA ASN A 175 -3.83 -4.92 -11.27
C ASN A 175 -3.20 -5.38 -9.96
N LYS A 176 -3.86 -5.13 -8.82
CA LYS A 176 -3.40 -5.60 -7.51
C LYS A 176 -3.35 -7.13 -7.45
N HIS A 177 -4.38 -7.80 -7.97
CA HIS A 177 -4.42 -9.27 -8.02
C HIS A 177 -3.31 -9.85 -8.89
N HIS A 178 -3.12 -9.33 -10.11
CA HIS A 178 -2.06 -9.79 -11.01
C HIS A 178 -0.65 -9.59 -10.42
N VAL A 179 -0.41 -8.46 -9.74
CA VAL A 179 0.87 -8.21 -9.05
C VAL A 179 1.09 -9.21 -7.91
N GLN A 180 0.05 -9.48 -7.10
CA GLN A 180 0.13 -10.47 -6.02
C GLN A 180 0.34 -11.90 -6.55
N GLU A 181 -0.34 -12.29 -7.63
CA GLU A 181 -0.15 -13.59 -8.28
C GLU A 181 1.26 -13.73 -8.87
N ALA A 182 1.77 -12.70 -9.54
CA ALA A 182 3.12 -12.68 -10.08
C ALA A 182 4.17 -12.80 -8.97
N GLU A 183 3.96 -12.10 -7.85
CA GLU A 183 4.85 -12.19 -6.69
C GLU A 183 4.78 -13.57 -6.02
N ARG A 184 3.59 -14.16 -5.88
CA ARG A 184 3.42 -15.54 -5.37
C ARG A 184 4.13 -16.55 -6.27
N LYS A 185 4.01 -16.43 -7.59
CA LYS A 185 4.73 -17.28 -8.55
C LYS A 185 6.24 -17.15 -8.38
N ARG A 186 6.75 -15.92 -8.28
CA ARG A 186 8.18 -15.66 -8.05
C ARG A 186 8.69 -16.27 -6.75
N ARG A 187 7.91 -16.15 -5.66
CA ARG A 187 8.25 -16.80 -4.37
C ARG A 187 8.25 -18.33 -4.51
N ALA A 188 7.23 -18.90 -5.13
CA ALA A 188 7.13 -20.35 -5.36
C ALA A 188 8.29 -20.89 -6.21
N GLU A 189 8.65 -20.20 -7.29
CA GLU A 189 9.80 -20.55 -8.14
C GLU A 189 11.12 -20.49 -7.36
N SER A 190 11.31 -19.47 -6.53
CA SER A 190 12.51 -19.36 -5.69
C SER A 190 12.60 -20.47 -4.64
N SER A 191 11.47 -20.84 -4.03
CA SER A 191 11.38 -21.94 -3.06
C SER A 191 11.66 -23.28 -3.74
N ASN A 192 11.04 -23.54 -4.90
CA ASN A 192 11.23 -24.77 -5.67
C ASN A 192 12.69 -24.91 -6.15
N ALA A 193 13.31 -23.81 -6.60
CA ALA A 193 14.72 -23.81 -6.97
C ALA A 193 15.64 -24.11 -5.78
N ALA A 194 15.32 -23.59 -4.59
CA ALA A 194 16.07 -23.90 -3.37
C ALA A 194 15.88 -25.36 -2.93
N GLN A 195 14.66 -25.90 -3.02
CA GLN A 195 14.37 -27.30 -2.74
C GLN A 195 15.09 -28.24 -3.71
N ALA A 196 15.07 -27.94 -5.01
CA ALA A 196 15.77 -28.73 -6.02
C ALA A 196 17.29 -28.77 -5.79
N LYS A 197 17.90 -27.64 -5.35
CA LYS A 197 19.32 -27.62 -4.95
C LYS A 197 19.58 -28.52 -3.74
N ARG A 198 18.74 -28.41 -2.68
CA ARG A 198 18.85 -29.27 -1.49
C ARG A 198 18.71 -30.75 -1.82
N GLU A 199 17.77 -31.11 -2.68
CA GLU A 199 17.56 -32.50 -3.13
C GLU A 199 18.76 -33.02 -3.91
N LYS A 200 19.34 -32.20 -4.80
CA LYS A 200 20.54 -32.54 -5.54
C LYS A 200 21.74 -32.77 -4.61
N ASP A 201 21.97 -31.87 -3.66
CA ASP A 201 23.06 -31.99 -2.68
C ASP A 201 22.89 -33.23 -1.79
N LEU A 202 21.66 -33.55 -1.39
CA LEU A 202 21.35 -34.77 -0.65
C LEU A 202 21.60 -36.03 -1.48
N ALA A 203 21.22 -36.03 -2.77
CA ALA A 203 21.46 -37.14 -3.68
C ALA A 203 22.97 -37.36 -3.91
N ASP A 204 23.74 -36.29 -4.11
CA ASP A 204 25.19 -36.36 -4.29
C ASP A 204 25.88 -36.86 -3.00
N ARG A 205 25.43 -36.41 -1.83
CA ARG A 205 25.94 -36.91 -0.54
C ARG A 205 25.61 -38.40 -0.33
N ARG A 206 24.43 -38.86 -0.76
CA ARG A 206 24.07 -40.30 -0.70
C ARG A 206 24.98 -41.12 -1.62
N LYS A 207 25.21 -40.68 -2.86
CA LYS A 207 26.15 -41.34 -3.78
C LYS A 207 27.55 -41.45 -3.21
N GLN A 208 28.08 -40.37 -2.63
CA GLN A 208 29.40 -40.40 -1.99
C GLN A 208 29.48 -41.41 -0.84
N LYS A 209 28.43 -41.53 -0.02
CA LYS A 209 28.36 -42.53 1.05
C LYS A 209 28.30 -43.96 0.50
N GLU A 210 27.51 -44.20 -0.54
CA GLU A 210 27.40 -45.51 -1.20
C GLU A 210 28.73 -45.93 -1.85
N ASP A 211 29.41 -45.03 -2.54
CA ASP A 211 30.71 -45.30 -3.14
C ASP A 211 31.80 -45.56 -2.09
N ALA A 212 31.76 -44.85 -0.96
CA ALA A 212 32.64 -45.12 0.18
C ALA A 212 32.35 -46.48 0.81
N ALA A 213 31.07 -46.84 0.98
CA ALA A 213 30.65 -48.13 1.51
C ALA A 213 31.09 -49.29 0.60
N LYS A 214 30.87 -49.18 -0.72
CA LYS A 214 31.33 -50.16 -1.72
C LYS A 214 32.85 -50.34 -1.68
N LYS A 215 33.61 -49.24 -1.62
CA LYS A 215 35.08 -49.31 -1.48
C LYS A 215 35.52 -50.00 -0.19
N LEU A 216 34.82 -49.79 0.93
CA LEU A 216 35.11 -50.49 2.19
C LEU A 216 34.77 -51.98 2.11
N GLU A 217 33.65 -52.34 1.50
CA GLU A 217 33.27 -53.73 1.27
C GLU A 217 34.26 -54.45 0.37
N ASP A 218 34.71 -53.82 -0.72
CA ASP A 218 35.72 -54.40 -1.60
C ASP A 218 37.07 -54.57 -0.91
N LYS A 219 37.46 -53.63 -0.04
CA LYS A 219 38.65 -53.77 0.83
C LYS A 219 38.49 -54.93 1.80
N ARG A 220 37.33 -55.07 2.46
CA ARG A 220 37.03 -56.20 3.36
C ARG A 220 37.07 -57.54 2.62
N LYS A 221 36.46 -57.63 1.43
CA LYS A 221 36.50 -58.83 0.59
C LYS A 221 37.91 -59.17 0.12
N LYS A 222 38.73 -58.17 -0.22
CA LYS A 222 40.15 -58.38 -0.57
C LYS A 222 40.96 -58.86 0.63
N ALA A 223 40.82 -58.23 1.80
CA ALA A 223 41.49 -58.65 3.03
C ALA A 223 41.13 -60.10 3.40
N GLN A 224 39.84 -60.45 3.38
CA GLN A 224 39.37 -61.80 3.66
C GLN A 224 39.89 -62.85 2.65
N LYS A 225 40.14 -62.47 1.39
CA LYS A 225 40.77 -63.37 0.40
C LYS A 225 42.27 -63.57 0.63
N VAL A 226 42.96 -62.56 1.18
CA VAL A 226 44.40 -62.66 1.52
C VAL A 226 44.59 -63.56 2.73
N GLU A 227 43.76 -63.43 3.77
CA GLU A 227 43.78 -64.30 4.95
C GLU A 227 43.45 -65.77 4.67
N ARG A 228 42.75 -66.06 3.56
CA ARG A 228 42.48 -67.44 3.12
C ARG A 228 43.59 -68.06 2.26
N LYS A 229 44.57 -67.26 1.83
CA LYS A 229 45.68 -67.68 0.95
C LYS A 229 47.04 -67.70 1.65
N GLY A 230 47.17 -67.04 2.80
CA GLY A 230 48.29 -67.22 3.73
C GLY A 230 48.00 -68.36 4.69
#